data_AF-A0A538M0D6-F1
#
_entry.id   AF-A0A538M0D6-F1
#
_cell.length_a   1.000
_cell.length_b   1.000
_cell.length_c   1.000
_cell.angle_alpha   90.00
_cell.angle_beta   90.00
_cell.angle_gamma   90.00
#
_symmetry.space_group_name_H-M   'P 1'
#
loop_
_entity.id
_entity.type
_entity.pdbx_description
1 polymer ?
#
loop_
_entity_poly.entity_id
_entity_poly.type
_entity_poly.pdbx_seq_one_letter_code
_entity_poly.pdbx_strand_id
1 'polypeptide(L)'
;MSVPASQLLQTSGYLVADARGRVVGRVECPMYGTQPDIPDALSVRRGFARKRRLVPVDAVEQIDGSSGVVGLSVERDSLRSFL
;
A
#
# COMPACT_ATOMS: atom_id res chain seq x y z
N MET A 1 -9.04 -7.91 -10.35
CA MET A 1 -8.64 -9.16 -9.68
C MET A 1 -8.36 -8.82 -8.23
N SER A 2 -8.76 -9.66 -7.27
CA SER A 2 -8.51 -9.40 -5.84
C SER A 2 -7.11 -9.88 -5.47
N VAL A 3 -6.35 -9.02 -4.78
CA VAL A 3 -4.99 -9.36 -4.30
C VAL A 3 -5.13 -10.18 -3.02
N PRO A 4 -4.53 -11.38 -2.94
CA PRO A 4 -4.61 -12.21 -1.74
C PRO A 4 -3.92 -11.51 -0.56
N ALA A 5 -4.58 -11.51 0.60
CA ALA A 5 -4.10 -10.82 1.79
C ALA A 5 -2.73 -11.34 2.28
N SER A 6 -2.37 -12.59 1.96
CA SER A 6 -1.06 -13.16 2.25
C SER A 6 0.09 -12.48 1.48
N GLN A 7 -0.17 -11.92 0.30
CA GLN A 7 0.83 -11.15 -0.44
C GLN A 7 1.12 -9.80 0.22
N LEU A 8 0.13 -9.19 0.88
CA LEU A 8 0.31 -7.93 1.60
C LEU A 8 1.36 -8.06 2.72
N LEU A 9 1.42 -9.22 3.39
CA LEU A 9 2.40 -9.51 4.43
C LEU A 9 3.84 -9.50 3.91
N GLN A 10 4.05 -9.82 2.63
CA GLN A 10 5.36 -9.89 1.99
C GLN A 10 5.78 -8.55 1.36
N THR A 11 4.92 -7.53 1.40
CA THR A 11 5.16 -6.24 0.74
C THR A 11 5.87 -5.21 1.62
N SER A 12 6.22 -5.55 2.87
CA SER A 12 6.96 -4.62 3.74
C SER A 12 8.27 -4.19 3.08
N GLY A 13 8.50 -2.88 3.01
CA GLY A 13 9.64 -2.28 2.31
C GLY A 13 9.43 -1.99 0.82
N TYR A 14 8.35 -2.50 0.21
CA TYR A 14 8.07 -2.27 -1.22
C TYR A 14 7.74 -0.80 -1.48
N LEU A 15 8.06 -0.32 -2.67
CA LEU A 15 7.66 0.99 -3.15
C LEU A 15 6.20 0.96 -3.60
N VAL A 16 5.44 1.99 -3.26
CA VAL A 16 4.06 2.14 -3.72
C VAL A 16 4.00 3.21 -4.79
N ALA A 17 3.49 2.85 -5.97
CA ALA A 17 3.28 3.74 -7.10
C ALA A 17 1.78 3.94 -7.33
N ASP A 18 1.37 5.19 -7.61
CA ASP A 18 -0.02 5.49 -7.95
C ASP A 18 -0.36 5.11 -9.40
N ALA A 19 -1.63 5.26 -9.79
CA ALA A 19 -2.11 4.96 -11.15
C ALA A 19 -1.40 5.75 -12.26
N ARG A 20 -0.65 6.81 -11.91
CA ARG A 20 0.13 7.65 -12.83
C ARG A 20 1.62 7.33 -12.80
N GLY A 21 2.01 6.26 -12.09
CA GLY A 21 3.41 5.85 -11.92
C GLY A 21 4.19 6.74 -10.93
N ARG A 22 3.54 7.61 -10.17
CA ARG A 22 4.22 8.46 -9.18
C ARG A 22 4.40 7.71 -7.87
N VAL A 23 5.59 7.82 -7.28
CA VAL A 23 5.88 7.20 -5.99
C VAL A 23 5.09 7.88 -4.86
N VAL A 24 4.25 7.09 -4.19
CA VAL A 24 3.49 7.47 -2.99
C VAL A 24 4.40 7.41 -1.77
N GLY A 25 5.15 6.32 -1.62
CA GLY A 25 6.04 6.06 -0.49
C GLY A 25 6.49 4.59 -0.44
N ARG A 26 6.93 4.12 0.72
CA ARG A 26 7.23 2.71 0.98
C ARG A 26 6.26 2.11 1.98
N VAL A 27 5.92 0.84 1.78
CA VAL A 27 5.13 0.06 2.73
C VAL A 27 5.93 -0.11 4.01
N GLU A 28 5.35 0.30 5.14
CA GLU A 28 5.92 0.12 6.47
C GLU A 28 5.38 -1.18 7.07
N CYS A 29 4.06 -1.32 7.14
CA CYS A 29 3.39 -2.49 7.70
C CYS A 29 1.99 -2.72 7.10
N PRO A 30 1.49 -3.96 7.10
CA PRO A 30 0.08 -4.25 6.87
C PRO A 30 -0.78 -3.72 8.03
N MET A 31 -2.00 -3.32 7.71
CA MET A 31 -3.01 -2.79 8.63
C MET A 31 -4.25 -3.67 8.56
N TYR A 32 -4.91 -3.81 9.72
CA TYR A 32 -6.03 -4.72 9.96
C TYR A 32 -7.19 -3.88 10.51
N GLY A 33 -8.01 -3.33 9.62
CA GLY A 33 -9.16 -2.48 9.98
C GLY A 33 -10.45 -3.26 10.20
N THR A 34 -10.71 -4.27 9.38
CA THR A 34 -12.00 -4.96 9.30
C THR A 34 -11.97 -6.35 9.94
N GLN A 35 -10.86 -7.08 9.79
CA GLN A 35 -10.70 -8.43 10.33
C GLN A 35 -9.33 -8.57 11.03
N PRO A 36 -9.26 -9.26 12.19
CA PRO A 36 -8.03 -9.33 12.98
C PRO A 36 -6.91 -10.11 12.29
N ASP A 37 -7.26 -11.11 11.47
CA ASP A 37 -6.28 -12.01 10.84
C ASP A 37 -6.02 -11.69 9.36
N ILE A 38 -6.83 -10.81 8.76
CA ILE A 38 -6.77 -10.50 7.33
C ILE A 38 -6.44 -9.02 7.15
N PRO A 39 -5.23 -8.68 6.63
CA PRO A 39 -4.89 -7.30 6.36
C PRO A 39 -5.75 -6.77 5.22
N ASP A 40 -6.36 -5.61 5.44
CA ASP A 40 -7.24 -4.94 4.48
C ASP A 40 -6.66 -3.61 3.98
N ALA A 41 -5.53 -3.18 4.54
CA ALA A 41 -4.81 -2.00 4.10
C ALA A 41 -3.29 -2.11 4.35
N LEU A 42 -2.54 -1.20 3.73
CA LEU A 42 -1.10 -1.00 3.91
C LEU A 42 -0.84 0.40 4.47
N SER A 43 0.00 0.48 5.50
CA SER A 43 0.58 1.74 5.93
C SER A 43 1.76 2.10 5.04
N VAL A 44 1.69 3.24 4.37
CA VAL A 44 2.72 3.73 3.45
C VAL A 44 3.34 5.01 4.00
N ARG A 45 4.65 4.98 4.19
CA ARG A 45 5.44 6.13 4.66
C ARG A 45 6.16 6.80 3.51
N ARG A 46 6.00 8.12 3.38
CA ARG A 46 6.69 8.92 2.36
C ARG A 46 8.01 9.50 2.92
N GLY A 47 9.10 8.74 2.79
CA GLY A 47 10.44 9.20 3.18
C GLY A 47 10.56 9.55 4.68
N PHE A 48 11.20 10.68 4.99
CA PHE A 48 11.37 11.22 6.35
C PHE A 48 10.12 11.95 6.89
N ALA A 49 9.05 12.06 6.09
CA ALA A 49 7.84 12.71 6.57
C ALA A 49 7.14 11.84 7.62
N ARG A 50 6.69 12.46 8.71
CA ARG A 50 5.84 11.80 9.73
C ARG A 50 4.48 11.34 9.18
N LYS A 51 4.04 11.92 8.06
CA LYS A 51 2.72 11.70 7.49
C LYS A 51 2.63 10.34 6.81
N ARG A 52 1.78 9.47 7.34
CA ARG A 52 1.50 8.15 6.76
C ARG A 52 0.26 8.21 5.89
N ARG A 53 0.21 7.36 4.86
CA ARG A 53 -0.97 7.17 4.04
C ARG A 53 -1.46 5.74 4.20
N LEU A 54 -2.78 5.60 4.31
CA LEU A 54 -3.43 4.31 4.35
C LEU A 54 -3.83 3.93 2.92
N VAL A 55 -3.34 2.79 2.46
CA VAL A 55 -3.65 2.25 1.13
C VAL A 55 -4.56 1.05 1.32
N PRO A 56 -5.84 1.12 0.94
CA PRO A 56 -6.73 -0.04 1.04
C PRO A 56 -6.32 -1.11 0.02
N VAL A 57 -6.59 -2.38 0.32
CA VAL A 57 -6.33 -3.51 -0.59
C VAL A 57 -7.06 -3.33 -1.92
N ASP A 58 -8.26 -2.75 -1.91
CA ASP A 58 -9.06 -2.47 -3.11
C ASP A 58 -8.39 -1.46 -4.06
N ALA A 59 -7.48 -0.63 -3.54
CA ALA A 59 -6.70 0.29 -4.34
C ALA A 59 -5.45 -0.37 -4.96
N VAL A 60 -5.07 -1.57 -4.53
CA VAL A 60 -3.91 -2.29 -5.07
C VAL A 60 -4.32 -3.00 -6.36
N GLU A 61 -3.71 -2.59 -7.46
CA GLU A 61 -3.94 -3.20 -8.77
C GLU A 61 -2.97 -4.35 -9.04
N GLN A 62 -1.71 -4.14 -8.66
CA GLN A 62 -0.64 -5.09 -8.94
C GLN A 62 0.44 -5.07 -7.85
N ILE A 63 1.01 -6.24 -7.57
CA ILE A 63 2.23 -6.38 -6.77
C ILE A 63 3.29 -7.04 -7.65
N ASP A 64 4.35 -6.31 -7.94
CA ASP A 64 5.55 -6.84 -8.57
C ASP A 64 6.57 -7.22 -7.50
N GLY A 65 6.62 -8.53 -7.20
CA GLY A 65 7.58 -9.10 -6.26
C GLY A 65 9.03 -9.12 -6.75
N SER A 66 9.27 -8.93 -8.06
CA SER A 66 10.62 -8.94 -8.63
C SER A 66 11.32 -7.58 -8.46
N SER A 67 10.59 -6.49 -8.65
CA SER A 67 11.09 -5.12 -8.45
C SER A 67 10.80 -4.55 -7.07
N GLY A 68 9.92 -5.19 -6.29
CA GLY A 68 9.50 -4.72 -4.97
C GLY A 68 8.59 -3.49 -5.08
N VAL A 69 7.65 -3.51 -6.03
CA VAL A 69 6.74 -2.38 -6.31
C VAL A 69 5.28 -2.82 -6.18
N VAL A 70 4.47 -2.02 -5.51
CA VAL A 70 3.02 -2.13 -5.41
C VAL A 70 2.39 -1.02 -6.26
N GLY A 71 1.71 -1.40 -7.34
CA GLY A 71 0.96 -0.50 -8.21
C GLY A 71 -0.47 -0.31 -7.72
N LEU A 72 -0.91 0.95 -7.66
CA LEU A 72 -2.28 1.30 -7.28
C LEU A 72 -3.11 1.69 -8.50
N SER A 73 -4.41 1.36 -8.46
CA SER A 73 -5.41 1.80 -9.44
C SER A 73 -5.90 3.23 -9.22
N VAL A 74 -5.57 3.82 -8.06
CA VAL A 74 -6.00 5.17 -7.67
C VAL A 74 -4.83 6.15 -7.65
N GLU A 75 -5.15 7.44 -7.79
CA GLU A 75 -4.17 8.50 -7.59
C GLU A 75 -3.81 8.66 -6.11
N ARG A 76 -2.56 9.03 -5.86
CA ARG A 76 -2.05 9.27 -4.50
C ARG A 76 -2.94 10.19 -3.67
N ASP A 77 -3.51 11.23 -4.28
CA ASP A 77 -4.26 12.27 -3.58
C ASP A 77 -5.66 11.82 -3.13
N SER A 78 -6.15 10.71 -3.68
CA SER A 78 -7.35 10.02 -3.20
C SER A 78 -7.09 9.17 -1.94
N LEU A 79 -5.82 8.91 -1.61
CA LEU A 79 -5.45 8.14 -0.42
C LEU A 79 -5.60 8.99 0.84
N ARG A 80 -6.25 8.41 1.85
CA ARG A 80 -6.36 9.03 3.16
C ARG A 80 -5.01 9.06 3.85
N SER A 81 -4.61 10.24 4.32
CA SER A 81 -3.50 10.36 5.25
C SER A 81 -4.00 10.12 6.67
N PHE A 82 -3.26 9.35 7.44
CA PHE A 82 -3.51 9.16 8.86
C PHE A 82 -2.22 9.48 9.62
N LEU A 83 -2.37 10.18 10.76
CA LEU A 83 -1.29 10.71 11.62
C LEU A 83 -0.48 11.87 11.02
#